data_AF-A0A847LGY7-F1
#
_entry.id   AF-A0A847LGY7-F1
#
_cell.length_a   1.000
_cell.length_b   1.000
_cell.length_c   1.000
_cell.angle_alpha   90.00
_cell.angle_beta   90.00
_cell.angle_gamma   90.00
#
_symmetry.space_group_name_H-M   'P 1'
#
loop_
_entity.id
_entity.type
_entity.pdbx_description
1 polymer ?
#
loop_
_entity_poly.entity_id
_entity_poly.type
_entity_poly.pdbx_seq_one_letter_code
_entity_poly.pdbx_strand_id
1 'polypeptide(L)'
;MEARVCLLSDFARSYLEKPAQRPVKKGFWSGLASFFGGGPAGVDARPTPLENPFEKQLGDEGYEPFCKIGEVRFFVKEEGKTRLLAILEGSQAWELDDWGTGSSFKSRLVAECFFMVTKDDFRIDEQEAEVLRAIFSFFDVSRDEIATAKELVYWTLVENTMEDGVITDEEQGTMAAIVSALELSEEDRTQLHQRAIDSQFDELFARPEGAPPPTDDDLERIATMARRFGLDEEFVRFKVDGARRRLAGK
;
A
#
# COMPACT_ATOMS: atom_id res chain seq x y z
N MET A 1 16.34 12.51 -22.36
CA MET A 1 15.31 12.58 -21.31
C MET A 1 15.62 11.41 -20.41
N GLU A 2 15.98 11.64 -19.13
CA GLU A 2 16.19 10.52 -18.20
C GLU A 2 14.85 9.81 -17.99
N ALA A 3 14.86 8.47 -18.00
CA ALA A 3 13.66 7.69 -17.71
C ALA A 3 13.23 7.95 -16.26
N ARG A 4 11.93 8.21 -16.04
CA ARG A 4 11.35 8.36 -14.69
C ARG A 4 11.52 7.07 -13.89
N VAL A 5 11.36 5.91 -14.53
CA VAL A 5 11.42 4.59 -13.89
C VAL A 5 12.38 3.70 -14.66
N CYS A 6 13.38 3.12 -13.99
CA CYS A 6 14.35 2.23 -14.63
C CYS A 6 15.11 1.32 -13.64
N LEU A 7 15.63 0.20 -14.16
CA LEU A 7 16.62 -0.63 -13.48
C LEU A 7 18.02 -0.05 -13.66
N LEU A 8 18.80 -0.02 -12.56
CA LEU A 8 20.09 0.66 -12.50
C LEU A 8 21.31 -0.26 -12.71
N SER A 9 21.13 -1.58 -12.64
CA SER A 9 22.24 -2.54 -12.75
C SER A 9 21.84 -3.81 -13.52
N ASP A 10 22.84 -4.50 -14.06
CA ASP A 10 22.66 -5.84 -14.65
C ASP A 10 22.24 -6.85 -13.58
N PHE A 11 22.69 -6.64 -12.35
CA PHE A 11 22.21 -7.36 -11.18
C PHE A 11 20.69 -7.26 -11.05
N ALA A 12 20.12 -6.05 -11.07
CA ALA A 12 18.67 -5.86 -11.00
C ALA A 12 17.93 -6.51 -12.18
N ARG A 13 18.47 -6.42 -13.40
CA ARG A 13 17.90 -7.06 -14.60
C ARG A 13 17.87 -8.59 -14.51
N SER A 14 18.82 -9.20 -13.80
CA SER A 14 18.85 -10.66 -13.64
C SER A 14 17.60 -11.22 -12.93
N TYR A 15 16.90 -10.39 -12.13
CA TYR A 15 15.64 -10.78 -11.45
C TYR A 15 14.40 -10.73 -12.36
N LEU A 16 14.56 -10.34 -13.63
CA LEU A 16 13.53 -10.48 -14.67
C LEU A 16 13.62 -11.80 -15.42
N GLU A 17 14.78 -12.48 -15.38
CA GLU A 17 15.08 -13.65 -16.21
C GLU A 17 14.49 -14.95 -15.62
N LYS A 18 13.17 -15.08 -15.66
CA LYS A 18 12.48 -16.37 -15.80
C LYS A 18 11.32 -16.25 -16.79
N PRO A 19 11.48 -16.70 -18.04
CA PRO A 19 10.36 -16.81 -18.96
C PRO A 19 9.85 -18.26 -19.01
N ALA A 20 8.58 -18.47 -18.68
CA ALA A 20 7.78 -19.46 -19.39
C ALA A 20 6.29 -19.16 -19.27
N GLN A 21 5.67 -18.97 -20.43
CA GLN A 21 4.23 -18.85 -20.71
C GLN A 21 3.65 -17.45 -20.55
N ARG A 22 3.41 -16.81 -21.70
CA ARG A 22 2.56 -15.63 -21.84
C ARG A 22 1.24 -15.86 -21.11
N PRO A 23 0.92 -15.09 -20.05
CA PRO A 23 -0.41 -15.13 -19.48
C PRO A 23 -1.39 -14.52 -20.49
N VAL A 24 -2.58 -15.12 -20.57
CA VAL A 24 -3.80 -14.51 -21.11
C VAL A 24 -3.93 -13.09 -20.50
N LYS A 25 -4.46 -12.12 -21.26
CA LYS A 25 -4.77 -10.76 -20.77
C LYS A 25 -5.49 -10.82 -19.41
N LYS A 26 -4.73 -10.70 -18.34
CA LYS A 26 -5.12 -10.52 -16.94
C LYS A 26 -4.44 -9.23 -16.49
N GLY A 27 -5.03 -8.45 -15.59
CA GLY A 27 -4.44 -7.18 -15.19
C GLY A 27 -3.15 -7.38 -14.37
N PHE A 28 -2.53 -6.27 -14.00
CA PHE A 28 -1.15 -6.26 -13.49
C PHE A 28 -0.95 -7.19 -12.27
N TRP A 29 -1.81 -7.05 -11.25
CA TRP A 29 -1.69 -7.79 -9.99
C TRP A 29 -1.96 -9.28 -10.15
N SER A 30 -3.01 -9.65 -10.89
CA SER A 30 -3.30 -11.04 -11.22
C SER A 30 -2.20 -11.69 -12.08
N GLY A 31 -1.54 -10.89 -12.93
CA GLY A 31 -0.30 -11.28 -13.62
C GLY A 31 0.81 -11.61 -12.63
N LEU A 32 1.13 -10.70 -11.71
CA LEU A 32 2.15 -10.90 -10.68
C LEU A 32 1.88 -12.14 -9.83
N ALA A 33 0.67 -12.30 -9.30
CA ALA A 33 0.31 -13.46 -8.50
C ALA A 33 0.59 -14.79 -9.24
N SER A 34 0.40 -14.83 -10.57
CA SER A 34 0.69 -16.03 -11.37
C SER A 34 2.19 -16.36 -11.49
N PHE A 35 3.08 -15.36 -11.39
CA PHE A 35 4.54 -15.56 -11.39
C PHE A 35 5.06 -16.17 -10.08
N PHE A 36 4.40 -15.86 -8.95
CA PHE A 36 4.83 -16.31 -7.63
C PHE A 36 4.09 -17.60 -7.25
N GLY A 37 4.75 -18.75 -7.45
CA GLY A 37 4.27 -20.10 -7.13
C GLY A 37 5.14 -20.78 -6.07
N GLY A 38 4.49 -21.38 -5.07
CA GLY A 38 5.09 -21.84 -3.81
C GLY A 38 6.37 -22.67 -3.94
N GLY A 39 7.45 -22.15 -3.37
CA GLY A 39 8.69 -22.86 -3.10
C GLY A 39 9.32 -22.34 -1.79
N PRO A 40 9.90 -23.21 -0.94
CA PRO A 40 10.26 -22.85 0.42
C PRO A 40 11.69 -22.28 0.51
N ALA A 41 11.80 -21.02 0.87
CA ALA A 41 12.73 -20.45 1.85
C ALA A 41 12.55 -18.94 1.79
N GLY A 42 11.48 -18.44 2.43
CA GLY A 42 11.12 -17.03 2.42
C GLY A 42 12.34 -16.20 2.79
N VAL A 43 12.79 -15.42 1.82
CA VAL A 43 13.85 -14.44 2.03
C VAL A 43 13.44 -13.53 3.19
N ASP A 44 14.38 -13.28 4.10
CA ASP A 44 14.19 -12.35 5.20
C ASP A 44 14.50 -10.93 4.69
N ALA A 45 13.45 -10.19 4.35
CA ALA A 45 13.54 -8.82 3.84
C ALA A 45 13.57 -7.83 5.02
N ARG A 46 14.54 -6.91 4.99
CA ARG A 46 14.77 -5.94 6.07
C ARG A 46 15.25 -4.60 5.53
N PRO A 47 15.05 -3.50 6.28
CA PRO A 47 15.74 -2.26 5.99
C PRO A 47 17.25 -2.40 6.22
N THR A 48 18.02 -1.50 5.61
CA THR A 48 19.44 -1.33 5.89
C THR A 48 19.65 -1.02 7.38
N PRO A 49 20.65 -1.63 8.05
CA PRO A 49 20.98 -1.31 9.44
C PRO A 49 21.80 -0.01 9.57
N LEU A 50 22.10 0.67 8.45
CA LEU A 50 22.86 1.91 8.47
C LEU A 50 21.94 3.09 8.79
N GLU A 51 22.35 3.93 9.74
CA GLU A 51 21.66 5.19 10.04
C GLU A 51 22.03 6.26 9.00
N ASN A 52 21.01 6.80 8.32
CA ASN A 52 21.12 7.87 7.31
C ASN A 52 22.28 7.70 6.29
N PRO A 53 22.34 6.56 5.57
CA PRO A 53 23.42 6.28 4.65
C PRO A 53 23.36 7.20 3.42
N PHE A 54 24.54 7.45 2.83
CA PHE A 54 24.66 8.09 1.52
C PHE A 54 25.25 7.11 0.49
N GLU A 55 25.06 7.40 -0.79
CA GLU A 55 25.35 6.48 -1.91
C GLU A 55 26.76 5.86 -1.87
N LYS A 56 27.79 6.66 -1.58
CA LYS A 56 29.17 6.15 -1.49
C LYS A 56 29.34 5.15 -0.33
N GLN A 57 28.76 5.42 0.84
CA GLN A 57 28.82 4.51 1.98
C GLN A 57 28.11 3.20 1.66
N LEU A 58 26.96 3.25 0.99
CA LEU A 58 26.25 2.05 0.52
C LEU A 58 27.14 1.20 -0.39
N GLY A 59 27.83 1.82 -1.35
CA GLY A 59 28.79 1.13 -2.22
C GLY A 59 29.96 0.51 -1.45
N ASP A 60 30.54 1.23 -0.49
CA ASP A 60 31.64 0.73 0.36
C ASP A 60 31.19 -0.48 1.23
N GLU A 61 29.91 -0.51 1.63
CA GLU A 61 29.28 -1.60 2.40
C GLU A 61 28.72 -2.75 1.50
N GLY A 62 28.92 -2.66 0.18
CA GLY A 62 28.54 -3.70 -0.77
C GLY A 62 27.05 -3.70 -1.17
N TYR A 63 26.35 -2.59 -1.01
CA TYR A 63 25.04 -2.40 -1.61
C TYR A 63 25.18 -2.07 -3.10
N GLU A 64 24.30 -2.65 -3.91
CA GLU A 64 24.23 -2.41 -5.34
C GLU A 64 23.05 -1.49 -5.69
N PRO A 65 23.23 -0.50 -6.59
CA PRO A 65 22.11 0.24 -7.16
C PRO A 65 21.14 -0.72 -7.87
N PHE A 66 19.86 -0.66 -7.53
CA PHE A 66 18.85 -1.60 -8.01
C PHE A 66 17.91 -0.97 -9.04
N CYS A 67 17.14 0.05 -8.63
CA CYS A 67 16.22 0.76 -9.51
C CYS A 67 16.05 2.23 -9.10
N LYS A 68 15.46 3.01 -9.99
CA LYS A 68 15.03 4.40 -9.78
C LYS A 68 13.54 4.54 -10.09
N ILE A 69 12.80 5.26 -9.25
CA ILE A 69 11.40 5.65 -9.46
C ILE A 69 11.28 7.15 -9.13
N GLY A 70 11.16 8.02 -10.13
CA GLY A 70 11.26 9.46 -9.93
C GLY A 70 12.64 9.84 -9.38
N GLU A 71 12.71 10.60 -8.29
CA GLU A 71 13.97 10.94 -7.62
C GLU A 71 14.43 9.89 -6.60
N VAL A 72 13.62 8.85 -6.38
CA VAL A 72 13.88 7.79 -5.41
C VAL A 72 14.76 6.71 -6.03
N ARG A 73 15.82 6.32 -5.33
CA ARG A 73 16.76 5.26 -5.73
C ARG A 73 16.81 4.16 -4.70
N PHE A 74 16.74 2.94 -5.18
CA PHE A 74 16.81 1.74 -4.36
C PHE A 74 18.20 1.16 -4.45
N PHE A 75 18.76 0.81 -3.30
CA PHE A 75 20.01 0.09 -3.15
C PHE A 75 19.75 -1.17 -2.36
N VAL A 76 20.30 -2.28 -2.81
CA VAL A 76 20.03 -3.58 -2.19
C VAL A 76 21.30 -4.35 -1.89
N LYS A 77 21.24 -5.24 -0.90
CA LYS A 77 22.35 -6.12 -0.56
C LYS A 77 21.84 -7.52 -0.21
N GLU A 78 22.58 -8.53 -0.66
CA GLU A 78 22.31 -9.93 -0.34
C GLU A 78 23.27 -10.42 0.76
N GLU A 79 22.73 -10.89 1.89
CA GLU A 79 23.52 -11.50 2.98
C GLU A 79 22.95 -12.87 3.32
N GLY A 80 23.43 -13.91 2.63
CA GLY A 80 22.87 -15.26 2.74
C GLY A 80 21.40 -15.29 2.31
N LYS A 81 20.50 -15.55 3.27
CA LYS A 81 19.04 -15.54 3.05
C LYS A 81 18.38 -14.19 3.36
N THR A 82 19.15 -13.22 3.83
CA THR A 82 18.67 -11.88 4.11
C THR A 82 18.83 -10.99 2.88
N ARG A 83 17.84 -10.13 2.64
CA ARG A 83 17.88 -9.08 1.61
C ARG A 83 17.64 -7.75 2.29
N LEU A 84 18.60 -6.85 2.14
CA LEU A 84 18.59 -5.54 2.75
C LEU A 84 18.19 -4.49 1.72
N LEU A 85 17.42 -3.50 2.14
CA LEU A 85 16.98 -2.37 1.33
C LEU A 85 17.42 -1.05 1.95
N ALA A 86 18.06 -0.20 1.14
CA ALA A 86 18.19 1.23 1.42
C ALA A 86 17.47 2.03 0.32
N ILE A 87 16.77 3.07 0.71
CA ILE A 87 16.07 3.98 -0.21
C ILE A 87 16.64 5.38 -0.01
N LEU A 88 17.10 6.00 -1.09
CA LEU A 88 17.59 7.37 -1.11
C LEU A 88 16.68 8.25 -1.99
N GLU A 89 16.33 9.43 -1.51
CA GLU A 89 15.70 10.49 -2.29
C GLU A 89 16.59 11.73 -2.24
N GLY A 90 17.22 12.05 -3.37
CA GLY A 90 18.30 13.05 -3.41
C GLY A 90 19.47 12.64 -2.50
N SER A 91 19.70 13.40 -1.42
CA SER A 91 20.77 13.13 -0.44
C SER A 91 20.26 12.55 0.89
N GLN A 92 18.96 12.27 1.00
CA GLN A 92 18.33 11.83 2.23
C GLN A 92 17.95 10.35 2.13
N ALA A 93 18.32 9.57 3.14
CA ALA A 93 17.81 8.21 3.28
C ALA A 93 16.41 8.23 3.90
N TRP A 94 15.54 7.33 3.44
CA TRP A 94 14.27 7.09 4.09
C TRP A 94 14.46 6.33 5.40
N GLU A 95 13.67 6.68 6.42
CA GLU A 95 13.55 5.93 7.66
C GLU A 95 12.54 4.78 7.45
N LEU A 96 13.02 3.54 7.56
CA LEU A 96 12.23 2.34 7.22
C LEU A 96 11.91 1.46 8.43
N ASP A 97 12.28 1.89 9.64
CA ASP A 97 12.17 1.08 10.86
C ASP A 97 10.70 0.72 11.18
N ASP A 98 9.78 1.62 10.87
CA ASP A 98 8.34 1.42 11.10
C ASP A 98 7.69 0.48 10.07
N TRP A 99 8.42 0.02 9.05
CA TRP A 99 7.90 -0.92 8.05
C TRP A 99 7.89 -2.36 8.58
N GLY A 100 8.56 -2.60 9.72
CA GLY A 100 8.68 -3.92 10.35
C GLY A 100 9.67 -4.83 9.62
N THR A 101 9.44 -6.15 9.67
CA THR A 101 10.37 -7.15 9.11
C THR A 101 9.61 -8.29 8.43
N GLY A 102 10.27 -9.03 7.53
CA GLY A 102 9.67 -10.20 6.88
C GLY A 102 8.43 -9.81 6.05
N SER A 103 7.30 -10.46 6.30
CA SER A 103 6.08 -10.24 5.50
C SER A 103 5.48 -8.83 5.67
N SER A 104 5.53 -8.23 6.86
CA SER A 104 5.02 -6.85 7.03
C SER A 104 5.84 -5.87 6.19
N PHE A 105 7.16 -6.03 6.21
CA PHE A 105 8.09 -5.22 5.44
C PHE A 105 7.84 -5.37 3.94
N LYS A 106 7.66 -6.61 3.45
CA LYS A 106 7.37 -6.88 2.04
C LYS A 106 6.04 -6.29 1.59
N SER A 107 4.97 -6.44 2.37
CA SER A 107 3.68 -5.83 2.06
C SER A 107 3.75 -4.30 2.03
N ARG A 108 4.45 -3.68 3.00
CA ARG A 108 4.66 -2.23 3.01
C ARG A 108 5.47 -1.78 1.80
N LEU A 109 6.57 -2.47 1.50
CA LEU A 109 7.39 -2.20 0.32
C LEU A 109 6.58 -2.24 -0.97
N VAL A 110 5.72 -3.25 -1.15
CA VAL A 110 4.85 -3.37 -2.34
C VAL A 110 3.87 -2.20 -2.43
N ALA A 111 3.25 -1.82 -1.30
CA ALA A 111 2.31 -0.69 -1.26
C ALA A 111 3.01 0.64 -1.59
N GLU A 112 4.18 0.89 -1.02
CA GLU A 112 4.96 2.11 -1.27
C GLU A 112 5.45 2.19 -2.71
N CYS A 113 5.92 1.07 -3.26
CA CYS A 113 6.29 1.01 -4.67
C CYS A 113 5.10 1.31 -5.59
N PHE A 114 3.90 0.83 -5.23
CA PHE A 114 2.69 1.20 -5.96
C PHE A 114 2.46 2.71 -5.91
N PHE A 115 2.42 3.32 -4.72
CA PHE A 115 2.23 4.77 -4.60
C PHE A 115 3.24 5.60 -5.40
N MET A 116 4.52 5.18 -5.40
CA MET A 116 5.58 5.87 -6.15
C MET A 116 5.37 5.81 -7.68
N VAL A 117 4.98 4.66 -8.23
CA VAL A 117 4.74 4.54 -9.68
C VAL A 117 3.41 5.17 -10.08
N THR A 118 2.37 5.02 -9.27
CA THR A 118 1.01 5.47 -9.62
C THR A 118 0.70 6.91 -9.26
N LYS A 119 1.68 7.68 -8.76
CA LYS A 119 1.53 9.06 -8.28
C LYS A 119 0.78 9.99 -9.24
N ASP A 120 0.90 9.74 -10.55
CA ASP A 120 0.35 10.64 -11.58
C ASP A 120 -1.06 10.22 -12.07
N ASP A 121 -1.30 8.94 -12.38
CA ASP A 121 -2.50 8.52 -13.12
C ASP A 121 -3.14 7.19 -12.68
N PHE A 122 -2.69 6.60 -11.57
CA PHE A 122 -3.17 5.29 -11.09
C PHE A 122 -2.97 4.12 -12.04
N ARG A 123 -2.10 4.26 -13.05
CA ARG A 123 -1.77 3.19 -14.00
C ARG A 123 -0.33 2.76 -13.82
N ILE A 124 -0.07 1.56 -14.31
CA ILE A 124 1.26 0.94 -14.33
C ILE A 124 1.55 0.61 -15.78
N ASP A 125 2.52 1.31 -16.36
CA ASP A 125 3.01 1.02 -17.70
C ASP A 125 3.99 -0.17 -17.72
N GLU A 126 4.54 -0.49 -18.89
CA GLU A 126 5.45 -1.64 -19.03
C GLU A 126 6.78 -1.45 -18.29
N GLN A 127 7.31 -0.23 -18.22
CA GLN A 127 8.58 0.06 -17.53
C GLN A 127 8.38 0.03 -16.02
N GLU A 128 7.29 0.60 -15.53
CA GLU A 128 6.88 0.52 -14.13
C GLU A 128 6.65 -0.94 -13.71
N ALA A 129 5.94 -1.71 -14.55
CA ALA A 129 5.72 -3.13 -14.31
C ALA A 129 7.03 -3.93 -14.28
N GLU A 130 8.00 -3.60 -15.13
CA GLU A 130 9.31 -4.24 -15.15
C GLU A 130 10.08 -3.99 -13.84
N VAL A 131 10.15 -2.73 -13.39
CA VAL A 131 10.81 -2.37 -12.13
C VAL A 131 10.13 -3.06 -10.94
N LEU A 132 8.79 -3.01 -10.87
CA LEU A 132 8.05 -3.68 -9.80
C LEU A 132 8.30 -5.20 -9.77
N ARG A 133 8.34 -5.86 -10.93
CA ARG A 133 8.67 -7.29 -11.02
C ARG A 133 10.06 -7.58 -10.50
N ALA A 134 11.06 -6.78 -10.85
CA ALA A 134 12.42 -6.98 -10.36
C ALA A 134 12.48 -6.85 -8.83
N ILE A 135 11.84 -5.82 -8.26
CA ILE A 135 11.76 -5.62 -6.80
C ILE A 135 11.09 -6.83 -6.14
N PHE A 136 9.94 -7.25 -6.65
CA PHE A 136 9.16 -8.33 -6.03
C PHE A 136 9.86 -9.68 -6.13
N SER A 137 10.55 -9.94 -7.24
CA SER A 137 11.43 -11.11 -7.41
C SER A 137 12.61 -11.08 -6.45
N PHE A 138 13.27 -9.92 -6.27
CA PHE A 138 14.44 -9.80 -5.40
C PHE A 138 14.11 -10.07 -3.93
N PHE A 139 12.97 -9.55 -3.46
CA PHE A 139 12.50 -9.75 -2.09
C PHE A 139 11.66 -11.02 -1.89
N ASP A 140 11.46 -11.82 -2.94
CA ASP A 140 10.63 -13.03 -2.88
C ASP A 140 9.24 -12.73 -2.28
N VAL A 141 8.54 -11.78 -2.91
CA VAL A 141 7.21 -11.33 -2.49
C VAL A 141 6.17 -12.37 -2.88
N SER A 142 5.38 -12.78 -1.90
CA SER A 142 4.32 -13.77 -2.03
C SER A 142 2.97 -13.15 -2.45
N ARG A 143 2.02 -14.02 -2.81
CA ARG A 143 0.64 -13.62 -3.13
C ARG A 143 -0.08 -12.98 -1.96
N ASP A 144 0.15 -13.50 -0.75
CA ASP A 144 -0.48 -13.00 0.47
C ASP A 144 0.06 -11.60 0.78
N GLU A 145 1.36 -11.38 0.60
CA GLU A 145 1.97 -10.06 0.79
C GLU A 145 1.47 -9.04 -0.23
N ILE A 146 1.21 -9.46 -1.47
CA ILE A 146 0.54 -8.63 -2.49
C ILE A 146 -0.90 -8.32 -2.10
N ALA A 147 -1.66 -9.30 -1.60
CA ALA A 147 -3.04 -9.08 -1.15
C ALA A 147 -3.09 -8.06 0.00
N THR A 148 -2.25 -8.24 1.01
CA THR A 148 -2.12 -7.27 2.11
C THR A 148 -1.67 -5.90 1.62
N ALA A 149 -0.76 -5.81 0.64
CA ALA A 149 -0.36 -4.54 0.08
C ALA A 149 -1.52 -3.81 -0.65
N LYS A 150 -2.36 -4.54 -1.38
CA LYS A 150 -3.57 -3.97 -2.01
C LYS A 150 -4.53 -3.39 -0.96
N GLU A 151 -4.73 -4.11 0.15
CA GLU A 151 -5.53 -3.63 1.27
C GLU A 151 -4.92 -2.36 1.89
N LEU A 152 -3.60 -2.33 2.12
CA LEU A 152 -2.90 -1.15 2.64
C LEU A 152 -3.06 0.07 1.73
N VAL A 153 -2.85 -0.10 0.42
CA VAL A 153 -3.00 0.99 -0.55
C VAL A 153 -4.41 1.55 -0.52
N TYR A 154 -5.41 0.68 -0.54
CA TYR A 154 -6.80 1.12 -0.55
C TYR A 154 -7.22 1.73 0.79
N TRP A 155 -6.76 1.18 1.91
CA TRP A 155 -7.03 1.71 3.25
C TRP A 155 -6.54 3.14 3.40
N THR A 156 -5.29 3.42 3.00
CA THR A 156 -4.73 4.78 3.05
C THR A 156 -5.53 5.77 2.19
N LEU A 157 -6.05 5.34 1.04
CA LEU A 157 -6.94 6.17 0.24
C LEU A 157 -8.26 6.45 0.97
N VAL A 158 -8.86 5.42 1.57
CA VAL A 158 -10.12 5.55 2.32
C VAL A 158 -9.94 6.50 3.50
N GLU A 159 -8.86 6.39 4.27
CA GLU A 159 -8.54 7.31 5.37
C GLU A 159 -8.45 8.75 4.88
N ASN A 160 -7.71 9.01 3.80
CA ASN A 160 -7.56 10.35 3.24
C ASN A 160 -8.90 10.93 2.74
N THR A 161 -9.73 10.12 2.08
CA THR A 161 -11.07 10.53 1.61
C THR A 161 -12.04 10.83 2.76
N MET A 162 -11.76 10.34 3.97
CA MET A 162 -12.62 10.57 5.13
C MET A 162 -12.15 11.71 6.02
N GLU A 163 -10.97 12.28 5.77
CA GLU A 163 -10.31 13.25 6.66
C GLU A 163 -11.17 14.50 6.90
N ASP A 164 -11.86 15.01 5.87
CA ASP A 164 -12.75 16.17 5.98
C ASP A 164 -14.20 15.81 6.35
N GLY A 165 -14.52 14.51 6.38
CA GLY A 165 -15.84 13.96 6.67
C GLY A 165 -16.88 14.15 5.55
N VAL A 166 -16.47 14.49 4.33
CA VAL A 166 -17.35 14.71 3.17
C VAL A 166 -16.81 14.00 1.93
N ILE A 167 -17.46 12.91 1.55
CA ILE A 167 -17.09 12.18 0.34
C ILE A 167 -17.78 12.80 -0.88
N THR A 168 -16.98 13.37 -1.78
CA THR A 168 -17.40 13.99 -3.04
C THR A 168 -17.57 12.96 -4.17
N ASP A 169 -18.27 13.34 -5.24
CA ASP A 169 -18.42 12.49 -6.44
C ASP A 169 -17.07 12.26 -7.15
N GLU A 170 -16.14 13.22 -7.07
CA GLU A 170 -14.79 13.11 -7.61
C GLU A 170 -13.97 12.06 -6.86
N GLU A 171 -14.04 12.05 -5.52
CA GLU A 171 -13.39 11.04 -4.69
C GLU A 171 -14.01 9.66 -4.89
N GLN A 172 -15.33 9.56 -5.06
CA GLN A 172 -15.98 8.29 -5.45
C GLN A 172 -15.45 7.78 -6.80
N GLY A 173 -15.28 8.67 -7.78
CA GLY A 173 -14.70 8.33 -9.08
C GLY A 173 -13.26 7.83 -8.94
N THR A 174 -12.44 8.53 -8.16
CA THR A 174 -11.04 8.16 -7.89
C THR A 174 -10.94 6.82 -7.18
N MET A 175 -11.74 6.58 -6.14
CA MET A 175 -11.81 5.30 -5.45
C MET A 175 -12.22 4.16 -6.39
N ALA A 176 -13.21 4.37 -7.25
CA ALA A 176 -13.64 3.36 -8.21
C ALA A 176 -12.52 3.02 -9.22
N ALA A 177 -11.78 4.04 -9.69
CA ALA A 177 -10.62 3.83 -10.56
C ALA A 177 -9.53 3.01 -9.86
N ILE A 178 -9.23 3.31 -8.60
CA ILE A 178 -8.21 2.62 -7.80
C ILE A 178 -8.64 1.19 -7.46
N VAL A 179 -9.91 0.94 -7.10
CA VAL A 179 -10.45 -0.42 -6.91
C VAL A 179 -10.23 -1.28 -8.14
N SER A 180 -10.50 -0.71 -9.32
CA SER A 180 -10.28 -1.38 -10.61
C SER A 180 -8.79 -1.64 -10.86
N ALA A 181 -7.94 -0.63 -10.63
CA ALA A 181 -6.49 -0.75 -10.80
C ALA A 181 -5.85 -1.78 -9.86
N LEU A 182 -6.32 -1.84 -8.62
CA LEU A 182 -5.89 -2.83 -7.63
C LEU A 182 -6.50 -4.21 -7.88
N GLU A 183 -7.53 -4.35 -8.71
CA GLU A 183 -8.31 -5.58 -8.88
C GLU A 183 -8.86 -6.08 -7.53
N LEU A 184 -9.39 -5.19 -6.70
CA LEU A 184 -10.02 -5.56 -5.43
C LEU A 184 -11.37 -6.23 -5.68
N SER A 185 -11.69 -7.27 -4.91
CA SER A 185 -13.03 -7.85 -4.96
C SER A 185 -14.05 -6.91 -4.32
N GLU A 186 -15.32 -7.07 -4.69
CA GLU A 186 -16.40 -6.32 -4.06
C GLU A 186 -16.50 -6.63 -2.56
N GLU A 187 -16.20 -7.87 -2.17
CA GLU A 187 -16.18 -8.30 -0.77
C GLU A 187 -15.08 -7.58 0.02
N ASP A 188 -13.84 -7.58 -0.46
CA ASP A 188 -12.70 -6.91 0.21
C ASP A 188 -12.97 -5.41 0.35
N ARG A 189 -13.49 -4.78 -0.73
CA ARG A 189 -13.84 -3.36 -0.72
C ARG A 189 -14.89 -3.07 0.37
N THR A 190 -15.97 -3.84 0.41
CA THR A 190 -17.04 -3.67 1.40
C THR A 190 -16.53 -3.85 2.82
N GLN A 191 -15.67 -4.85 3.07
CA GLN A 191 -15.08 -5.06 4.40
C GLN A 191 -14.20 -3.88 4.83
N LEU A 192 -13.38 -3.34 3.92
CA LEU A 192 -12.55 -2.16 4.20
C LEU A 192 -13.40 -0.92 4.49
N HIS A 193 -14.49 -0.70 3.74
CA HIS A 193 -15.44 0.38 4.01
C HIS A 193 -16.15 0.24 5.36
N GLN A 194 -16.61 -0.97 5.70
CA GLN A 194 -17.22 -1.24 7.01
C GLN A 194 -16.24 -0.94 8.14
N ARG A 195 -14.98 -1.41 8.01
CA ARG A 195 -13.93 -1.15 9.00
C ARG A 195 -13.63 0.35 9.15
N ALA A 196 -13.63 1.11 8.07
CA ALA A 196 -13.39 2.54 8.11
C ALA A 196 -14.51 3.30 8.83
N ILE A 197 -15.77 2.95 8.54
CA ILE A 197 -16.93 3.51 9.25
C ILE A 197 -16.92 3.14 10.73
N ASP A 198 -16.51 1.92 11.05
CA ASP A 198 -16.36 1.48 12.45
C ASP A 198 -15.32 2.30 13.20
N SER A 199 -14.15 2.56 12.58
CA SER A 199 -13.12 3.45 13.15
C SER A 199 -13.67 4.84 13.44
N GLN A 200 -14.44 5.43 12.51
CA GLN A 200 -15.04 6.75 12.72
C GLN A 200 -16.02 6.78 13.91
N PHE A 201 -16.85 5.75 14.06
CA PHE A 201 -17.72 5.68 15.22
C PHE A 201 -16.91 5.54 16.51
N ASP A 202 -15.87 4.71 16.53
CA ASP A 202 -15.04 4.53 17.71
C ASP A 202 -14.27 5.80 18.08
N GLU A 203 -13.68 6.49 17.12
CA GLU A 203 -13.00 7.79 17.29
C GLU A 203 -13.95 8.87 17.82
N LEU A 204 -15.19 8.91 17.31
CA LEU A 204 -16.21 9.84 17.78
C LEU A 204 -16.48 9.69 19.28
N PHE A 205 -16.41 8.46 19.81
CA PHE A 205 -16.63 8.17 21.23
C PHE A 205 -15.35 8.14 22.07
N ALA A 206 -14.17 8.08 21.46
CA ALA A 206 -12.86 8.10 22.11
C ALA A 206 -12.26 9.52 22.28
N ARG A 207 -13.08 10.57 22.11
CA ARG A 207 -12.66 11.97 22.20
C ARG A 207 -12.00 12.33 23.55
N PRO A 208 -11.02 13.25 23.54
CA PRO A 208 -10.32 13.67 24.75
C PRO A 208 -11.25 14.34 25.77
N GLU A 209 -10.84 14.30 27.03
CA GLU A 209 -11.58 14.90 28.14
C GLU A 209 -11.79 16.40 27.92
N GLY A 210 -13.03 16.87 28.05
CA GLY A 210 -13.41 18.26 27.80
C GLY A 210 -13.84 18.59 26.35
N ALA A 211 -13.73 17.64 25.42
CA ALA A 211 -14.32 17.81 24.08
C ALA A 211 -15.86 17.86 24.17
N PRO A 212 -16.53 18.64 23.29
CA PRO A 212 -17.99 18.62 23.23
C PRO A 212 -18.49 17.20 22.93
N PRO A 213 -19.60 16.79 23.59
CA PRO A 213 -20.18 15.48 23.35
C PRO A 213 -20.57 15.34 21.88
N PRO A 214 -20.51 14.13 21.31
CA PRO A 214 -20.98 13.92 19.96
C PRO A 214 -22.46 14.28 19.82
N THR A 215 -22.80 14.81 18.66
CA THR A 215 -24.15 15.27 18.31
C THR A 215 -24.83 14.31 17.34
N ASP A 216 -26.15 14.43 17.17
CA ASP A 216 -26.85 13.69 16.11
C ASP A 216 -26.34 14.08 14.70
N ASP A 217 -25.88 15.33 14.52
CA ASP A 217 -25.27 15.79 13.26
C ASP A 217 -23.95 15.05 12.97
N ASP A 218 -23.14 14.77 14.00
CA ASP A 218 -21.93 13.94 13.86
C ASP A 218 -22.28 12.53 13.40
N LEU A 219 -23.36 11.94 13.93
CA LEU A 219 -23.83 10.61 13.55
C LEU A 219 -24.35 10.59 12.11
N GLU A 220 -25.12 11.60 11.71
CA GLU A 220 -25.67 11.69 10.36
C GLU A 220 -24.56 11.92 9.32
N ARG A 221 -23.50 12.64 9.68
CA ARG A 221 -22.31 12.78 8.83
C ARG A 221 -21.65 11.42 8.57
N ILE A 222 -21.39 10.62 9.61
CA ILE A 222 -20.82 9.26 9.45
C ILE A 222 -21.77 8.35 8.67
N ALA A 223 -23.08 8.44 8.92
CA ALA A 223 -24.08 7.69 8.16
C ALA A 223 -24.08 8.07 6.66
N THR A 224 -23.92 9.36 6.35
CA THR A 224 -23.81 9.86 4.98
C THR A 224 -22.56 9.31 4.29
N MET A 225 -21.41 9.30 4.98
CA MET A 225 -20.18 8.66 4.47
C MET A 225 -20.39 7.16 4.20
N ALA A 226 -21.02 6.44 5.13
CA ALA A 226 -21.30 5.01 4.97
C ALA A 226 -22.16 4.71 3.74
N ARG A 227 -23.20 5.53 3.49
CA ARG A 227 -24.03 5.45 2.27
C ARG A 227 -23.23 5.79 1.01
N ARG A 228 -22.34 6.77 1.07
CA ARG A 228 -21.43 7.13 -0.05
C ARG A 228 -20.42 6.01 -0.36
N PHE A 229 -20.02 5.22 0.61
CA PHE A 229 -19.27 3.99 0.39
C PHE A 229 -20.11 2.83 -0.17
N GLY A 230 -21.44 2.99 -0.24
CA GLY A 230 -22.33 1.95 -0.74
C GLY A 230 -22.60 0.84 0.28
N LEU A 231 -22.38 1.11 1.57
CA LEU A 231 -22.79 0.18 2.63
C LEU A 231 -24.31 0.11 2.72
N ASP A 232 -24.82 -1.08 3.06
CA ASP A 232 -26.26 -1.32 3.09
C ASP A 232 -26.95 -0.56 4.25
N GLU A 233 -28.23 -0.21 4.05
CA GLU A 233 -28.98 0.59 5.03
C GLU A 233 -29.22 -0.17 6.35
N GLU A 234 -29.15 -1.51 6.35
CA GLU A 234 -29.27 -2.29 7.58
C GLU A 234 -28.05 -2.08 8.48
N PHE A 235 -26.83 -2.13 7.91
CA PHE A 235 -25.57 -1.81 8.56
C PHE A 235 -25.57 -0.36 9.07
N VAL A 236 -25.92 0.60 8.21
CA VAL A 236 -25.95 2.04 8.58
C VAL A 236 -26.89 2.27 9.76
N ARG A 237 -28.12 1.74 9.69
CA ARG A 237 -29.11 1.84 10.77
C ARG A 237 -28.61 1.19 12.06
N PHE A 238 -28.04 -0.01 11.98
CA PHE A 238 -27.50 -0.72 13.14
C PHE A 238 -26.44 0.11 13.87
N LYS A 239 -25.51 0.73 13.13
CA LYS A 239 -24.44 1.57 13.69
C LYS A 239 -24.99 2.85 14.31
N VAL A 240 -25.86 3.57 13.62
CA VAL A 240 -26.49 4.81 14.12
C VAL A 240 -27.31 4.54 15.38
N ASP A 241 -28.13 3.49 15.41
CA ASP A 241 -28.96 3.14 16.58
C ASP A 241 -28.10 2.68 17.77
N GLY A 242 -26.98 2.01 17.50
CA GLY A 242 -25.96 1.69 18.51
C GLY A 242 -25.35 2.96 19.12
N ALA A 243 -24.97 3.91 18.27
CA ALA A 243 -24.37 5.18 18.68
C ALA A 243 -25.37 6.07 19.46
N ARG A 244 -26.62 6.18 19.02
CA ARG A 244 -27.68 6.90 19.75
C ARG A 244 -27.95 6.33 21.13
N ARG A 245 -27.96 5.01 21.27
CA ARG A 245 -28.09 4.35 22.59
C ARG A 245 -26.90 4.68 23.50
N ARG A 246 -25.68 4.76 22.97
CA ARG A 246 -24.49 5.23 23.70
C ARG A 246 -24.62 6.68 24.14
N LEU A 247 -25.19 7.55 23.30
CA LEU A 247 -25.44 8.96 23.65
C LEU A 247 -26.50 9.11 24.75
N ALA A 248 -27.60 8.36 24.67
CA ALA A 248 -28.68 8.42 25.65
C ALA A 248 -28.34 7.76 27.00
N GLY A 249 -27.32 6.91 27.04
CA GLY A 249 -26.86 6.20 28.24
C GLY A 249 -25.73 6.90 29.01
N LYS A 250 -25.25 8.06 28.55
CA LYS A 250 -24.35 8.96 29.28
C LYS A 250 -25.15 10.08 29.93
#